data_AF-A0A0Q0W7W0-F1
#
_entry.id   AF-A0A0Q0W7W0-F1
#
_cell.length_a   1.000
_cell.length_b   1.000
_cell.length_c   1.000
_cell.angle_alpha   90.00
_cell.angle_beta   90.00
_cell.angle_gamma   90.00
#
_symmetry.space_group_name_H-M   'P 1'
#
loop_
_entity.id
_entity.type
_entity.pdbx_description
1 polymer ?
#
loop_
_entity_poly.entity_id
_entity_poly.type
_entity_poly.pdbx_seq_one_letter_code
_entity_poly.pdbx_strand_id
1 'polypeptide(L)' 'MDPMKLLQMVWSMILRRLLRVGVTKGIELAAGKGKPAAQMTKAERKAAKSARQAAKRARQAAAITRRMR' A
#
# COMPACT_ATOMS: atom_id res chain seq x y z
N MET A 1 33.26 -0.47 -16.06
CA MET A 1 32.04 -0.78 -15.28
C MET A 1 32.29 -2.08 -14.55
N ASP A 2 32.52 -2.03 -13.24
CA ASP A 2 32.88 -3.21 -12.46
C ASP A 2 31.69 -4.19 -12.43
N PRO A 3 31.83 -5.42 -12.95
CA PRO A 3 30.74 -6.39 -12.97
C PRO A 3 30.17 -6.68 -11.56
N MET A 4 31.00 -6.52 -10.53
CA MET A 4 30.62 -6.66 -9.13
C MET A 4 29.60 -5.60 -8.66
N LYS A 5 29.72 -4.35 -9.13
CA LYS A 5 28.79 -3.25 -8.78
C LYS A 5 27.43 -3.42 -9.45
N LEU A 6 27.43 -3.91 -10.69
CA LEU A 6 26.19 -4.25 -11.40
C LEU A 6 25.42 -5.35 -10.66
N LEU A 7 26.12 -6.39 -10.20
CA LEU A 7 25.51 -7.45 -9.42
C LEU A 7 24.90 -6.93 -8.10
N GLN A 8 25.63 -6.05 -7.41
CA GLN A 8 25.17 -5.45 -6.16
C GLN A 8 23.93 -4.57 -6.38
N MET A 9 23.88 -3.77 -7.44
CA MET A 9 22.74 -2.92 -7.78
C MET A 9 21.51 -3.76 -8.11
N VAL A 10 21.67 -4.83 -8.90
CA VAL A 10 20.58 -5.75 -9.27
C VAL A 10 20.06 -6.49 -8.05
N TRP A 11 20.94 -7.01 -7.20
CA TRP A 11 20.57 -7.68 -5.95
C TRP A 11 19.80 -6.74 -5.01
N SER A 12 20.28 -5.51 -4.88
CA SER A 12 19.63 -4.45 -4.08
C SER A 12 18.23 -4.12 -4.62
N MET A 13 18.08 -4.09 -5.94
CA MET A 13 16.80 -3.79 -6.58
C MET A 13 15.80 -4.93 -6.40
N ILE A 14 16.25 -6.17 -6.56
CA ILE A 14 15.43 -7.38 -6.36
C ILE A 14 14.98 -7.46 -4.91
N LEU A 15 15.90 -7.35 -3.93
CA LEU A 15 15.55 -7.36 -2.50
C LEU A 15 14.55 -6.27 -2.15
N ARG A 16 14.76 -5.03 -2.63
CA ARG A 16 13.82 -3.92 -2.39
C ARG A 16 12.46 -4.18 -3.01
N ARG A 17 12.40 -4.71 -4.23
CA ARG A 17 11.13 -5.02 -4.91
C ARG A 17 10.41 -6.17 -4.21
N LEU A 18 11.15 -7.19 -3.78
CA LEU A 18 10.63 -8.39 -3.14
C LEU A 18 10.17 -8.11 -1.71
N LEU A 19 10.89 -7.27 -0.96
CA LEU A 19 10.43 -6.75 0.33
C LEU A 19 9.22 -5.84 0.15
N ARG A 20 9.20 -4.94 -0.85
CA ARG A 20 8.04 -4.07 -1.08
C ARG A 20 6.79 -4.89 -1.44
N VAL A 21 6.90 -5.84 -2.35
CA VAL A 21 5.77 -6.70 -2.75
C VAL A 21 5.43 -7.71 -1.66
N GLY A 22 6.42 -8.29 -0.97
CA GLY A 22 6.25 -9.28 0.09
C GLY A 22 5.72 -8.69 1.40
N VAL A 23 6.12 -7.46 1.75
CA VAL A 23 5.54 -6.73 2.89
C VAL A 23 4.15 -6.23 2.51
N THR A 24 3.92 -5.68 1.32
CA THR A 24 2.58 -5.23 0.91
C THR A 24 1.62 -6.41 0.77
N LYS A 25 1.99 -7.49 0.07
CA LYS A 25 1.15 -8.69 -0.06
C LYS A 25 1.09 -9.51 1.22
N GLY A 26 2.15 -9.59 2.01
CA GLY A 26 2.14 -10.25 3.32
C GLY A 26 1.28 -9.50 4.33
N ILE A 27 1.30 -8.16 4.28
CA ILE A 27 0.37 -7.32 5.04
C ILE A 27 -1.04 -7.44 4.48
N GLU A 28 -1.29 -7.45 3.17
CA GLU A 28 -2.63 -7.63 2.60
C GLU A 28 -3.20 -9.03 2.85
N LEU A 29 -2.35 -10.06 2.86
CA LEU A 29 -2.74 -11.45 3.16
C LEU A 29 -2.99 -11.62 4.67
N ALA A 30 -2.15 -11.03 5.53
CA ALA A 30 -2.38 -10.97 6.97
C ALA A 30 -3.54 -10.02 7.35
N ALA A 31 -3.78 -8.97 6.56
CA ALA A 31 -4.84 -7.98 6.74
C ALA A 31 -6.08 -8.25 5.88
N GLY A 32 -6.16 -9.39 5.18
CA GLY A 32 -7.37 -9.86 4.51
C GLY A 32 -8.52 -10.06 5.50
N LYS A 33 -8.19 -10.18 6.79
CA LYS A 33 -9.03 -9.80 7.93
C LYS A 33 -8.44 -8.51 8.51
N GLY A 34 -9.03 -7.36 8.18
CA GLY A 34 -8.43 -6.03 8.41
C GLY A 34 -7.72 -5.89 9.76
N LYS A 35 -6.44 -5.50 9.74
CA LYS A 35 -5.66 -5.25 10.97
C LYS A 35 -6.51 -4.44 11.96
N PRO A 36 -6.77 -4.95 13.18
CA PRO A 36 -7.44 -4.17 14.21
C PRO A 36 -6.60 -2.91 14.47
N ALA A 37 -7.27 -1.78 14.68
CA ALA A 37 -6.63 -0.46 14.79
C ALA A 37 -5.56 -0.35 15.91
N ALA A 38 -5.46 -1.38 16.76
CA ALA A 38 -4.45 -1.58 17.79
C ALA A 38 -3.06 -1.96 17.25
N GLN A 39 -2.97 -2.59 16.07
CA GLN A 39 -1.69 -3.04 15.48
C GLN A 39 -1.16 -2.09 14.39
N MET A 40 -1.85 -0.97 14.15
CA MET A 40 -1.35 0.07 13.24
C MET A 40 -0.34 0.95 13.94
N THR A 41 0.83 1.10 13.33
CA THR A 41 1.76 2.17 13.71
C THR A 41 1.07 3.53 13.54
N LYS A 42 1.46 4.55 14.33
CA LYS A 42 0.83 5.89 14.27
C LYS A 42 0.85 6.49 12.86
N ALA A 43 1.89 6.20 12.08
CA ALA A 43 2.04 6.62 10.68
C ALA A 43 1.04 5.90 9.75
N GLU A 44 0.89 4.57 9.86
CA GLU A 44 -0.09 3.80 9.08
C GLU A 44 -1.53 4.23 9.40
N ARG A 45 -1.83 4.57 10.65
CA ARG A 45 -3.16 5.05 11.06
C ARG A 45 -3.54 6.36 10.39
N LYS A 46 -2.58 7.28 10.24
CA LYS A 46 -2.77 8.58 9.57
C LYS A 46 -2.97 8.38 8.06
N ALA A 47 -2.16 7.52 7.43
CA ALA A 47 -2.29 7.17 6.02
C ALA A 47 -3.65 6.51 5.72
N ALA A 48 -4.07 5.56 6.56
CA ALA A 48 -5.36 4.88 6.44
C ALA A 48 -6.55 5.84 6.63
N LYS A 49 -6.48 6.78 7.59
CA LYS A 49 -7.51 7.83 7.75
C LYS A 49 -7.63 8.68 6.49
N SER A 50 -6.52 9.13 5.93
CA SER A 50 -6.50 9.94 4.71
C SER A 50 -7.07 9.18 3.51
N ALA A 51 -6.65 7.92 3.33
CA ALA A 51 -7.16 7.04 2.28
C ALA A 51 -8.68 6.79 2.41
N ARG A 52 -9.18 6.55 3.63
CA ARG A 52 -10.63 6.40 3.88
C ARG A 52 -11.42 7.65 3.54
N GLN A 53 -10.89 8.84 3.86
CA GLN A 53 -11.55 10.11 3.52
C GLN A 53 -11.60 10.34 2.01
N ALA A 54 -10.49 10.10 1.31
CA ALA A 54 -10.42 10.19 -0.14
C ALA A 54 -11.41 9.22 -0.81
N ALA A 55 -11.43 7.96 -0.36
CA ALA A 55 -12.37 6.96 -0.84
C ALA A 55 -13.83 7.34 -0.58
N LYS A 56 -14.14 7.94 0.58
CA LYS A 56 -15.51 8.41 0.90
C LYS A 56 -15.96 9.50 -0.06
N ARG A 57 -15.10 10.48 -0.35
CA ARG A 57 -15.40 11.55 -1.32
C ARG A 57 -15.59 11.00 -2.73
N ALA A 58 -14.72 10.08 -3.16
CA ALA A 58 -14.86 9.42 -4.46
C ALA A 58 -16.18 8.64 -4.58
N ARG A 59 -16.59 7.91 -3.54
CA ARG A 59 -17.88 7.21 -3.49
C ARG A 59 -19.07 8.16 -3.55
N GLN A 60 -19.00 9.31 -2.88
CA GLN A 60 -20.05 10.33 -2.95
C GLN A 60 -20.18 10.91 -4.35
N ALA A 61 -19.06 11.30 -4.97
CA ALA A 61 -19.05 11.76 -6.35
C ALA A 61 -19.65 10.71 -7.30
N ALA A 62 -19.18 9.46 -7.19
CA ALA A 62 -19.70 8.35 -8.00
C ALA A 62 -21.21 8.09 -7.76
N ALA A 63 -21.69 8.23 -6.53
CA ALA A 63 -23.11 8.07 -6.20
C ALA A 63 -23.99 9.17 -6.81
N ILE A 64 -23.49 10.41 -6.81
CA ILE A 64 -24.16 11.55 -7.49
C ILE A 64 -24.20 11.28 -8.99
N THR A 65 -23.06 10.93 -9.59
CA THR A 65 -22.99 10.60 -11.01
C THR A 65 -23.93 9.45 -11.39
N ARG A 66 -24.05 8.42 -10.54
CA ARG A 66 -24.99 7.30 -10.75
C ARG A 66 -26.46 7.70 -10.66
N ARG A 67 -26.80 8.78 -9.94
CA ARG A 67 -28.19 9.27 -9.82
C ARG A 67 -28.57 10.26 -10.93
N MET A 68 -27.58 10.87 -11.57
CA MET A 68 -27.78 11.82 -12.67
C MET A 68 -27.79 11.16 -14.05
N ARG A 69 -27.42 9.88 -14.15
CA ARG A 69 -27.60 9.04 -15.34
C ARG A 69 -28.89 8.26 -15.21
#